data_AF-A0A7Z0SJZ6-F1
#
_entry.id   AF-A0A7Z0SJZ6-F1
#
_cell.length_a   1.000
_cell.length_b   1.000
_cell.length_c   1.000
_cell.angle_alpha   90.00
_cell.angle_beta   90.00
_cell.angle_gamma   90.00
#
_symmetry.space_group_name_H-M   'P 1'
#
loop_
_entity.id
_entity.type
_entity.pdbx_description
1 polymer ?
#
loop_
_entity_poly.entity_id
_entity_poly.type
_entity_poly.pdbx_seq_one_letter_code
_entity_poly.pdbx_strand_id
1 'polypeptide(L)'
;MLTTNANHIAALLTVAQAAIDHQRATDKAKDAKEGYREACRQWKEAHGFDRYDKISVSYPAAFDAMIAATEEEHGKAQVEKRAEYNAKRRLWTAIRRAEAA
;
A
#
# COMPACT_ATOMS: atom_id res chain seq x y z
N MET A 1 27.12 -22.05 24.00
CA MET A 1 26.45 -22.68 22.83
C MET A 1 24.93 -22.57 22.89
N LEU A 2 24.25 -22.85 24.01
CA LEU A 2 22.78 -22.73 24.13
C LEU A 2 22.25 -21.29 23.94
N THR A 3 22.99 -20.28 24.39
CA THR A 3 22.61 -18.85 24.26
C THR A 3 22.63 -18.34 22.82
N THR A 4 23.55 -18.82 22.00
CA THR A 4 23.66 -18.47 20.57
C THR A 4 22.44 -18.97 19.79
N ASN A 5 21.98 -20.20 20.06
CA ASN A 5 20.77 -20.74 19.44
C ASN A 5 19.50 -19.98 19.86
N ALA A 6 19.39 -19.58 21.13
CA ALA A 6 18.23 -18.82 21.61
C ALA A 6 18.12 -17.43 20.96
N ASN A 7 19.24 -16.72 20.83
CA ASN A 7 19.29 -15.40 20.17
C ASN A 7 18.93 -15.48 18.69
N HIS A 8 19.45 -16.50 18.00
CA HIS A 8 19.17 -16.72 16.59
C HIS A 8 17.67 -17.04 16.34
N ILE A 9 17.08 -17.91 17.17
CA ILE A 9 15.63 -18.21 17.11
C ILE A 9 14.80 -16.95 17.36
N ALA A 10 15.14 -16.13 18.35
CA ALA A 10 14.43 -14.89 18.63
C ALA A 10 14.50 -13.89 17.46
N ALA A 11 15.64 -13.82 16.77
CA ALA A 11 15.82 -13.00 15.60
C ALA A 11 14.95 -13.48 14.42
N LEU A 12 14.89 -14.79 14.17
CA LEU A 12 14.02 -15.39 13.15
C LEU A 12 12.53 -15.14 13.43
N LEU A 13 12.09 -15.23 14.69
CA LEU A 13 10.71 -14.90 15.08
C LEU A 13 10.39 -13.43 14.82
N THR A 14 11.35 -12.52 15.03
CA THR A 14 11.20 -11.09 14.73
C THR A 14 11.03 -10.86 13.22
N VAL A 15 11.81 -11.57 12.39
CA VAL A 15 11.66 -11.54 10.93
C VAL A 15 10.29 -12.06 10.51
N ALA A 16 9.84 -13.18 11.07
CA ALA A 16 8.53 -13.75 10.76
C ALA A 16 7.39 -12.78 11.09
N GLN A 17 7.43 -12.13 12.26
CA GLN A 17 6.43 -11.12 12.64
C GLN A 17 6.45 -9.92 11.68
N ALA A 18 7.63 -9.41 11.34
CA ALA A 18 7.77 -8.30 10.40
C ALA A 18 7.28 -8.65 8.98
N ALA A 19 7.40 -9.92 8.57
CA ALA A 19 6.88 -10.40 7.29
C ALA A 19 5.35 -10.47 7.28
N ILE A 20 4.74 -10.94 8.36
CA ILE A 20 3.28 -10.92 8.54
C ILE A 20 2.74 -9.48 8.51
N ASP A 21 3.40 -8.57 9.22
CA ASP A 21 2.99 -7.16 9.25
C ASP A 21 3.14 -6.50 7.87
N HIS A 22 4.20 -6.82 7.14
CA HIS A 22 4.37 -6.38 5.75
C HIS A 22 3.25 -6.90 4.86
N GLN A 23 2.93 -8.20 4.91
CA GLN A 23 1.84 -8.76 4.12
C GLN A 23 0.49 -8.07 4.40
N ARG A 24 0.16 -7.87 5.68
CA ARG A 24 -1.06 -7.15 6.08
C ARG A 24 -1.10 -5.72 5.55
N ALA A 25 0.04 -5.02 5.56
CA ALA A 25 0.12 -3.66 5.03
C ALA A 25 0.01 -3.63 3.49
N THR A 26 0.58 -4.62 2.80
CA THR A 26 0.42 -4.79 1.35
C THR A 26 -1.03 -5.04 0.97
N ASP A 27 -1.74 -5.92 1.70
CA ASP A 27 -3.15 -6.20 1.44
C ASP A 27 -4.01 -4.94 1.61
N LYS A 28 -3.82 -4.19 2.71
CA LYS A 28 -4.51 -2.91 2.92
C LYS A 28 -4.21 -1.87 1.85
N ALA A 29 -2.96 -1.75 1.42
CA ALA A 29 -2.58 -0.84 0.35
C ALA A 29 -3.21 -1.22 -0.99
N LYS A 30 -3.34 -2.53 -1.27
CA LYS A 30 -4.05 -3.04 -2.44
C LYS A 30 -5.53 -2.71 -2.37
N ASP A 31 -6.19 -2.99 -1.25
CA ASP A 31 -7.62 -2.72 -1.06
C ASP A 31 -7.93 -1.22 -1.19
N ALA A 32 -7.12 -0.36 -0.55
CA ALA A 32 -7.30 1.09 -0.64
C ALA A 32 -7.08 1.61 -2.08
N LYS A 33 -6.12 1.05 -2.81
CA LYS A 33 -5.89 1.39 -4.23
C LYS A 33 -7.04 0.93 -5.11
N GLU A 34 -7.62 -0.23 -4.85
CA GLU A 34 -8.82 -0.71 -5.55
C GLU A 34 -10.03 0.17 -5.24
N GLY A 35 -10.22 0.58 -3.98
CA GLY A 35 -11.25 1.54 -3.59
C GLY A 35 -11.12 2.89 -4.31
N TYR A 36 -9.91 3.45 -4.43
CA TYR A 36 -9.69 4.67 -5.21
C TYR A 36 -10.01 4.48 -6.70
N ARG A 37 -9.58 3.38 -7.31
CA ARG A 37 -9.90 3.07 -8.71
C ARG A 37 -11.40 2.92 -8.94
N GLU A 38 -12.09 2.31 -7.98
CA GLU A 38 -13.54 2.15 -8.00
C GLU A 38 -14.25 3.49 -7.93
N ALA A 39 -13.83 4.37 -7.02
CA ALA A 39 -14.37 5.72 -6.91
C ALA A 39 -14.17 6.53 -8.21
N CYS A 40 -12.99 6.46 -8.83
CA CYS A 40 -12.77 7.07 -10.15
C CYS A 40 -13.70 6.46 -11.20
N ARG A 41 -13.88 5.14 -11.22
CA ARG A 41 -14.77 4.46 -12.18
C ARG A 41 -16.22 4.92 -12.03
N GLN A 42 -16.72 4.96 -10.79
CA GLN A 42 -18.09 5.41 -10.51
C GLN A 42 -18.29 6.87 -10.91
N TRP A 43 -17.30 7.72 -10.66
CA TRP A 43 -17.35 9.11 -11.11
C TRP A 43 -17.44 9.20 -12.64
N LYS A 44 -16.61 8.42 -13.37
CA LYS A 44 -16.65 8.38 -14.84
C LYS A 44 -18.02 7.96 -15.36
N GLU A 45 -18.56 6.87 -14.83
CA GLU A 45 -19.86 6.33 -15.23
C GLU A 45 -20.99 7.34 -14.98
N ALA A 46 -21.00 8.00 -13.81
CA ALA A 46 -21.97 9.02 -13.48
C ALA A 46 -21.93 10.26 -14.40
N HIS A 47 -20.78 10.53 -15.02
CA HIS A 47 -20.58 11.68 -15.91
C HIS A 47 -20.52 11.28 -17.39
N GLY A 48 -20.88 10.04 -17.74
CA GLY A 48 -20.99 9.56 -19.12
C GLY A 48 -19.64 9.30 -19.82
N PHE A 49 -18.55 9.18 -19.06
CA PHE A 49 -17.25 8.80 -19.61
C PHE A 49 -17.11 7.28 -19.69
N ASP A 50 -16.49 6.79 -20.76
CA ASP A 50 -16.07 5.40 -20.84
C ASP A 50 -14.93 5.15 -19.83
N ARG A 51 -14.90 3.96 -19.24
CA ARG A 51 -13.76 3.47 -18.45
C ARG A 51 -12.42 3.62 -19.16
N TYR A 52 -12.41 3.51 -20.50
CA TYR A 52 -11.22 3.62 -21.34
C TYR A 52 -10.83 5.06 -21.70
N ASP A 53 -11.68 6.05 -21.39
CA ASP A 53 -11.37 7.45 -21.69
C ASP A 53 -10.14 7.92 -20.91
N LYS A 54 -9.18 8.47 -21.65
CA LYS A 54 -8.00 9.14 -21.11
C LYS A 54 -8.35 10.56 -20.70
N ILE A 55 -9.23 10.69 -19.70
CA ILE A 55 -9.79 11.98 -19.23
C ILE A 55 -8.69 12.98 -18.89
N SER A 56 -7.57 12.52 -18.33
CA SER A 56 -6.41 13.37 -18.01
C SER A 56 -5.78 14.08 -19.20
N VAL A 57 -6.03 13.61 -20.43
CA VAL A 57 -5.50 14.19 -21.67
C VAL A 57 -6.60 14.88 -22.46
N SER A 58 -7.74 14.21 -22.61
CA SER A 58 -8.83 14.67 -23.47
C SER A 58 -9.75 15.69 -22.80
N TYR A 59 -9.86 15.66 -21.47
CA TYR A 59 -10.81 16.49 -20.71
C TYR A 59 -10.20 16.98 -19.39
N PRO A 60 -9.21 17.91 -19.42
CA PRO A 60 -8.49 18.34 -18.22
C PRO A 60 -9.42 18.84 -17.10
N ALA A 61 -10.45 19.62 -17.42
CA ALA A 61 -11.41 20.11 -16.42
C ALA A 61 -12.23 18.97 -15.77
N ALA A 62 -12.59 17.94 -16.54
CA ALA A 62 -13.27 16.76 -16.01
C ALA A 62 -12.33 15.90 -15.17
N PHE A 63 -11.03 15.84 -15.54
CA PHE A 63 -10.02 15.19 -14.74
C PHE A 63 -9.84 15.88 -13.38
N ASP A 64 -9.75 17.20 -13.35
CA ASP A 64 -9.63 17.96 -12.10
C ASP A 64 -10.86 17.75 -11.19
N ALA A 65 -12.07 17.75 -11.79
CA ALA A 65 -13.31 17.45 -11.06
C ALA A 65 -13.35 16.03 -10.49
N MET A 66 -12.88 15.03 -11.26
CA MET A 66 -12.79 13.64 -10.79
C MET A 66 -11.78 13.52 -9.63
N ILE A 67 -10.63 14.18 -9.73
CA ILE A 67 -9.61 14.15 -8.67
C ILE A 67 -10.16 14.79 -7.39
N ALA A 68 -10.82 15.94 -7.48
CA ALA A 68 -11.46 16.57 -6.33
C ALA A 68 -12.54 15.67 -5.70
N ALA A 69 -13.36 15.02 -6.52
CA ALA A 69 -14.41 14.11 -6.05
C ALA A 69 -13.90 12.81 -5.42
N THR A 70 -12.66 12.41 -5.72
CA THR A 70 -12.04 11.16 -5.25
C THR A 70 -10.83 11.41 -4.35
N GLU A 71 -10.68 12.64 -3.86
CA GLU A 71 -9.53 13.07 -3.06
C GLU A 71 -9.42 12.28 -1.75
N GLU A 72 -10.54 11.97 -1.12
CA GLU A 72 -10.56 11.20 0.13
C GLU A 72 -10.01 9.79 -0.08
N GLU A 73 -10.50 9.07 -1.09
CA GLU A 73 -10.04 7.73 -1.43
C GLU A 73 -8.59 7.73 -1.91
N HIS A 74 -8.20 8.75 -2.67
CA HIS A 74 -6.81 8.95 -3.05
C HIS A 74 -5.93 9.13 -1.80
N GLY A 75 -6.36 9.95 -0.84
CA GLY A 75 -5.67 10.17 0.43
C GLY A 75 -5.50 8.87 1.23
N LYS A 76 -6.57 8.08 1.36
CA LYS A 76 -6.52 6.75 2.00
C LYS A 76 -5.52 5.83 1.31
N ALA A 77 -5.53 5.77 -0.03
CA ALA A 77 -4.58 4.97 -0.80
C ALA A 77 -3.12 5.42 -0.58
N GLN A 78 -2.85 6.72 -0.47
CA GLN A 78 -1.50 7.23 -0.19
C GLN A 78 -1.03 6.89 1.23
N VAL A 79 -1.92 6.97 2.22
CA VAL A 79 -1.61 6.60 3.62
C VAL A 79 -1.24 5.13 3.71
N GLU A 80 -2.05 4.24 3.15
CA GLU A 80 -1.78 2.80 3.19
C GLU A 80 -0.53 2.43 2.38
N LYS A 81 -0.28 3.06 1.23
CA LYS A 81 0.97 2.91 0.48
C LYS A 81 2.20 3.31 1.31
N ARG A 82 2.09 4.38 2.11
CA ARG A 82 3.17 4.80 3.02
C ARG A 82 3.36 3.80 4.16
N ALA A 83 2.27 3.24 4.67
CA ALA A 83 2.30 2.19 5.70
C ALA A 83 2.99 0.92 5.18
N GLU A 84 2.64 0.47 3.97
CA GLU A 84 3.30 -0.64 3.27
C GLU A 84 4.81 -0.41 3.13
N TYR A 85 5.22 0.76 2.64
CA TYR A 85 6.63 1.11 2.50
C TYR A 85 7.38 1.07 3.84
N ASN A 86 6.76 1.60 4.90
CA ASN A 86 7.34 1.57 6.24
C ASN A 86 7.44 0.15 6.80
N ALA A 87 6.43 -0.70 6.58
CA ALA A 87 6.45 -2.11 6.97
C ALA A 87 7.56 -2.87 6.24
N LYS A 88 7.73 -2.62 4.93
CA LYS A 88 8.83 -3.17 4.14
C LYS A 88 10.18 -2.79 4.74
N ARG A 89 10.39 -1.51 5.07
CA ARG A 89 11.64 -1.06 5.72
C ARG A 89 11.92 -1.74 7.06
N ARG A 90 10.88 -2.00 7.86
CA ARG A 90 11.01 -2.74 9.11
C ARG A 90 11.42 -4.19 8.86
N LEU A 91 10.81 -4.86 7.88
CA LEU A 91 11.19 -6.23 7.48
C LEU A 91 12.67 -6.30 7.03
N TRP A 92 13.10 -5.41 6.14
CA TRP A 92 14.51 -5.32 5.72
C TRP A 92 15.48 -5.07 6.88
N THR A 93 15.03 -4.35 7.92
CA THR A 93 15.84 -4.10 9.10
C THR A 93 15.89 -5.32 10.02
N ALA A 94 14.78 -6.06 10.17
CA ALA A 94 14.73 -7.30 10.91
C ALA A 94 15.64 -8.37 10.29
N ILE A 95 15.60 -8.53 8.96
CA ILE A 95 16.44 -9.49 8.23
C ILE A 95 17.93 -9.21 8.47
N ARG A 96 18.37 -7.97 8.24
CA ARG A 96 19.78 -7.57 8.45
C ARG A 96 20.26 -7.77 9.89
N ARG A 97 19.38 -7.62 10.87
CA ARG A 97 19.70 -7.87 12.28
C ARG A 97 19.80 -9.36 12.58
N ALA A 98 18.95 -10.19 11.99
CA ALA A 98 18.98 -11.63 12.14
C ALA A 98 20.23 -12.26 11.49
N GLU A 99 20.69 -11.72 10.37
CA GLU A 99 21.95 -12.14 9.72
C GLU A 99 23.20 -11.86 10.58
N ALA A 100 23.10 -10.91 11.52
CA ALA A 100 24.18 -10.52 12.42
C ALA A 100 24.10 -11.16 13.82
N ALA A 101 23.10 -12.00 14.09
CA ALA A 101 22.77 -12.57 15.41
C ALA A 101 23.11 -14.07 15.51
#